data_AF-A0A9P8JIT0-F1
#
_entry.id   AF-A0A9P8JIT0-F1
#
_cell.length_a   1.000
_cell.length_b   1.000
_cell.length_c   1.000
_cell.angle_alpha   90.00
_cell.angle_beta   90.00
_cell.angle_gamma   90.00
#
_symmetry.space_group_name_H-M   'P 1'
#
loop_
_entity.id
_entity.type
_entity.pdbx_description
1 polymer ?
#
loop_
_entity_poly.entity_id
_entity_poly.type
_entity_poly.pdbx_seq_one_letter_code
_entity_poly.pdbx_strand_id
1 'polypeptide(L)'
;MAQSAASSERVVDSAKVWTTLITNTDYLSGLLTLDYSLKAAGSKYPLVALYTDTFPPEGHAALKARGIPSKRIPYLLPSLSKDYSNDP
;
A
#
# COMPACT_ATOMS: atom_id res chain seq x y z
N MET A 1 -13.35 -26.36 2.93
CA MET A 1 -11.96 -26.06 3.33
C MET A 1 -11.96 -24.69 3.98
N ALA A 2 -11.71 -24.62 5.29
CA ALA A 2 -11.74 -23.36 6.03
C ALA A 2 -10.59 -22.46 5.54
N GLN A 3 -10.91 -21.24 5.11
CA GLN A 3 -9.90 -20.21 4.86
C GLN A 3 -9.21 -19.92 6.20
N SER A 4 -7.94 -20.32 6.30
CA SER A 4 -7.04 -19.82 7.33
C SER A 4 -7.04 -18.31 7.23
N ALA A 5 -7.53 -17.63 8.27
CA ALA A 5 -7.41 -16.20 8.39
C ALA A 5 -5.92 -15.87 8.43
N ALA A 6 -5.35 -15.51 7.28
CA ALA A 6 -3.98 -15.05 7.20
C ALA A 6 -3.80 -13.96 8.26
N SER A 7 -2.95 -14.23 9.24
CA SER A 7 -2.59 -13.29 10.29
C SER A 7 -2.18 -11.97 9.62
N SER A 8 -3.06 -10.97 9.72
CA SER A 8 -2.81 -9.64 9.15
C SER A 8 -1.69 -9.01 9.95
N GLU A 9 -0.46 -9.19 9.47
CA GLU A 9 0.72 -8.59 10.07
C GLU A 9 0.56 -7.07 10.07
N ARG A 10 0.70 -6.48 11.26
CA ARG A 10 0.74 -5.02 11.42
C ARG A 10 2.17 -4.58 11.16
N VAL A 11 2.30 -3.55 10.34
CA VAL A 11 3.60 -2.93 10.01
C VAL A 11 3.87 -1.66 10.82
N VAL A 12 2.90 -1.24 11.63
CA VAL A 12 2.97 -0.13 12.58
C VAL A 12 2.07 -0.40 13.79
N ASP A 13 2.40 0.20 14.93
CA ASP A 13 1.60 0.08 16.17
C ASP A 13 0.35 0.98 16.16
N SER A 14 0.30 1.98 15.27
CA SER A 14 -0.83 2.90 15.18
C SER A 14 -2.10 2.21 14.69
N ALA A 15 -3.22 2.48 15.37
CA ALA A 15 -4.55 2.02 14.94
C ALA A 15 -5.07 2.74 13.68
N LYS A 16 -4.50 3.92 13.36
CA LYS A 16 -4.88 4.76 12.21
C LYS A 16 -3.66 5.05 11.37
N VAL A 17 -3.82 4.99 10.06
CA VAL A 17 -2.72 5.18 9.09
C VAL A 17 -3.21 5.97 7.89
N TRP A 18 -2.28 6.67 7.26
CA TRP A 18 -2.43 7.04 5.86
C TRP A 18 -1.93 5.88 5.01
N THR A 19 -2.59 5.58 3.90
CA THR A 19 -2.13 4.54 2.97
C THR A 19 -2.11 5.08 1.55
N THR A 20 -1.10 4.65 0.79
CA THR A 20 -1.05 4.85 -0.66
C THR A 20 -0.63 3.55 -1.32
N LEU A 21 -1.01 3.35 -2.59
CA LEU A 21 -0.62 2.20 -3.39
C LEU A 21 0.56 2.58 -4.29
N ILE A 22 1.60 1.74 -4.31
CA ILE A 22 2.72 1.86 -5.24
C ILE A 22 2.95 0.54 -5.98
N THR A 23 2.93 0.59 -7.31
CA THR A 23 3.03 -0.59 -8.18
C THR A 23 4.26 -0.58 -9.08
N ASN A 24 4.92 0.57 -9.22
CA ASN A 24 6.15 0.78 -9.98
C ASN A 24 6.95 1.96 -9.39
N THR A 25 8.15 2.19 -9.93
CA THR A 25 9.08 3.24 -9.46
C THR A 25 8.79 4.64 -9.98
N ASP A 26 7.99 4.80 -11.04
CA ASP A 26 7.62 6.12 -11.57
C ASP A 26 6.81 6.92 -10.54
N TYR A 27 6.03 6.22 -9.69
CA TYR A 27 5.28 6.82 -8.58
C TYR A 27 6.11 7.04 -7.30
N LEU A 28 7.37 6.58 -7.25
CA LEU A 28 8.18 6.63 -6.03
C LEU A 28 8.40 8.07 -5.56
N SER A 29 8.68 8.99 -6.47
CA SER A 29 8.86 10.41 -6.15
C SER A 29 7.64 10.98 -5.42
N GLY A 30 6.43 10.71 -5.92
CA GLY A 30 5.17 11.14 -5.29
C GLY A 30 4.97 10.55 -3.89
N LEU A 31 5.28 9.27 -3.70
CA LEU A 31 5.22 8.63 -2.39
C LEU A 31 6.19 9.29 -1.40
N LEU A 32 7.42 9.56 -1.83
CA LEU A 32 8.44 10.20 -0.98
C LEU A 32 8.06 11.65 -0.63
N THR A 33 7.48 12.38 -1.58
CA THR A 33 6.93 13.72 -1.31
C THR A 33 5.79 13.65 -0.29
N LEU A 34 4.86 12.69 -0.43
CA LEU A 34 3.76 12.51 0.51
C LEU A 34 4.26 12.20 1.93
N ASP A 35 5.21 11.27 2.07
CA ASP A 35 5.84 10.94 3.36
C ASP A 35 6.46 12.18 4.03
N TYR A 36 7.24 12.95 3.27
CA TYR A 36 7.83 14.19 3.74
C TYR A 36 6.76 15.20 4.18
N SER A 37 5.74 15.44 3.36
CA SER A 37 4.68 16.40 3.64
C SER A 37 3.89 16.03 4.91
N LEU A 38 3.58 14.75 5.11
CA LEU A 38 2.88 14.29 6.31
C LEU A 38 3.73 14.50 7.58
N LYS A 39 5.03 14.20 7.51
CA LYS A 39 5.97 14.44 8.62
C LYS A 39 6.12 15.93 8.91
N ALA A 40 6.29 16.75 7.88
CA ALA A 40 6.42 18.20 7.99
C ALA A 40 5.16 18.87 8.59
N ALA A 41 3.98 18.33 8.27
CA ALA A 41 2.71 18.79 8.84
C ALA A 41 2.45 18.28 10.27
N GLY A 42 3.36 17.50 10.86
CA GLY A 42 3.17 16.91 12.19
C GLY A 42 2.04 15.89 12.24
N SER A 43 1.84 15.11 11.17
CA SER A 43 0.78 14.11 11.11
C SER A 43 0.83 13.17 12.31
N LYS A 44 -0.32 13.01 12.98
CA LYS A 44 -0.50 12.06 14.08
C LYS A 44 -0.45 10.60 13.62
N TYR A 45 -0.63 10.35 12.33
CA TYR A 45 -0.75 9.00 11.77
C TYR A 45 0.39 8.72 10.79
N PRO A 46 1.05 7.55 10.86
CA PRO A 46 2.12 7.19 9.94
C PRO A 46 1.57 6.86 8.56
N LEU A 47 2.41 7.05 7.54
CA LEU A 47 2.15 6.58 6.17
C LEU A 47 2.58 5.12 6.04
N VAL A 48 1.72 4.28 5.46
CA VAL A 48 2.03 2.90 5.08
C VAL A 48 1.92 2.76 3.56
N ALA A 49 3.00 2.31 2.93
CA ALA A 49 3.03 2.02 1.50
C ALA A 49 2.46 0.63 1.21
N LEU A 50 1.34 0.55 0.50
CA LEU A 50 0.80 -0.70 0.00
C LEU A 50 1.48 -1.03 -1.34
N TYR A 51 1.91 -2.27 -1.55
CA TYR A 51 2.56 -2.68 -2.79
C TYR A 51 2.02 -3.99 -3.33
N THR A 52 2.07 -4.13 -4.66
CA THR A 52 1.86 -5.38 -5.38
C THR A 52 3.20 -6.03 -5.73
N ASP A 53 3.18 -7.30 -6.14
CA ASP A 53 4.39 -8.05 -6.53
C ASP A 53 5.13 -7.45 -7.76
N THR A 54 4.51 -6.49 -8.44
CA THR A 54 5.11 -5.74 -9.54
C THR A 54 6.05 -4.61 -9.08
N PHE A 55 6.00 -4.23 -7.80
CA PHE A 55 6.85 -3.17 -7.28
C PHE A 55 8.29 -3.67 -7.16
N PRO A 56 9.27 -3.04 -7.82
CA PRO A 56 10.57 -3.66 -8.01
C PRO A 56 11.47 -3.51 -6.77
N PRO A 57 12.53 -4.34 -6.64
CA PRO A 57 13.39 -4.38 -5.45
C PRO A 57 14.04 -3.04 -5.09
N GLU A 58 14.42 -2.22 -6.07
CA GLU A 58 14.97 -0.89 -5.85
C GLU A 58 13.97 0.06 -5.17
N GLY A 59 12.68 -0.10 -5.49
CA GLY A 59 11.59 0.60 -4.82
C GLY A 59 11.49 0.18 -3.36
N HIS A 60 11.54 -1.13 -3.07
CA HIS A 60 11.58 -1.64 -1.70
C HIS A 60 12.79 -1.14 -0.91
N ALA A 61 13.97 -1.11 -1.54
CA ALA A 61 15.19 -0.60 -0.94
C ALA A 61 15.04 0.90 -0.58
N ALA A 62 14.43 1.69 -1.46
CA ALA A 62 14.19 3.11 -1.23
C ALA A 62 13.24 3.37 -0.04
N LEU A 63 12.17 2.57 0.11
CA LEU A 63 11.26 2.64 1.26
C LEU A 63 11.98 2.26 2.56
N LYS A 64 12.72 1.13 2.55
CA LYS A 64 13.46 0.63 3.70
C LYS A 64 14.52 1.62 4.19
N ALA A 65 15.28 2.22 3.28
CA ALA A 65 16.31 3.21 3.61
C ALA A 65 15.75 4.47 4.30
N ARG A 66 14.46 4.76 4.09
CA ARG A 66 13.75 5.91 4.67
C ARG A 66 12.85 5.55 5.85
N GLY A 67 12.84 4.27 6.25
CA GLY A 67 12.00 3.77 7.33
C GLY A 67 10.51 3.90 7.06
N ILE A 68 10.09 3.86 5.78
CA ILE A 68 8.68 3.89 5.40
C ILE A 68 8.11 2.47 5.54
N PRO A 69 7.15 2.22 6.46
CA PRO A 69 6.51 0.92 6.58
C PRO A 69 5.79 0.55 5.29
N SER A 70 5.91 -0.70 4.87
CA SER A 70 5.28 -1.18 3.64
C SER A 70 4.59 -2.52 3.84
N LYS A 71 3.46 -2.71 3.18
CA LYS A 71 2.64 -3.93 3.28
C LYS A 71 2.27 -4.46 1.90
N ARG A 72 2.57 -5.73 1.67
CA ARG A 72 2.15 -6.44 0.46
C ARG A 72 0.64 -6.55 0.44
N ILE A 73 0.05 -6.24 -0.71
CA ILE A 73 -1.35 -6.56 -1.01
C ILE A 73 -1.41 -7.47 -2.24
N PRO A 74 -2.20 -8.57 -2.20
CA PRO A 74 -2.40 -9.38 -3.38
C PRO A 74 -3.16 -8.57 -4.43
N TYR A 75 -2.81 -8.78 -5.70
CA TYR A 75 -3.60 -8.27 -6.80
C TYR A 75 -4.98 -8.94 -6.78
N LEU A 76 -6.04 -8.13 -6.80
CA LEU A 76 -7.41 -8.62 -6.77
C LEU A 76 -7.98 -8.62 -8.19
N LEU A 77 -8.43 -9.78 -8.64
CA LEU A 77 -9.26 -9.90 -9.84
C LEU A 77 -10.73 -10.03 -9.41
N PRO A 78 -11.68 -9.41 -10.12
CA PRO A 78 -13.09 -9.67 -9.92
C PRO A 78 -13.36 -11.17 -10.07
N SER A 79 -13.97 -11.78 -9.06
CA SER A 79 -14.34 -13.20 -9.08
C SER A 79 -15.69 -13.46 -9.75
N LEU A 80 -16.49 -12.41 -9.94
CA LEU A 80 -17.82 -12.46 -10.55
C LEU A 80 -17.76 -11.84 -11.94
N SER A 81 -18.41 -12.47 -12.91
CA SER A 81 -18.65 -11.89 -14.23
C SER A 81 -19.44 -10.60 -14.09
N LYS A 82 -19.05 -9.57 -14.83
CA LYS A 82 -19.79 -8.30 -14.86
C LYS A 82 -21.19 -8.55 -15.44
N ASP A 83 -22.22 -8.26 -14.66
CA ASP A 83 -23.59 -8.18 -15.13
C ASP A 83 -23.83 -6.77 -15.66
N TYR A 84 -23.99 -6.66 -16.97
CA TYR A 84 -24.24 -5.41 -17.68
C TYR A 84 -25.73 -5.19 -18.00
N SER A 85 -26.64 -5.99 -17.42
CA SER A 85 -28.08 -5.90 -17.71
C SER A 85 -28.73 -4.57 -17.34
N ASN A 86 -28.02 -3.70 -16.61
CA ASN A 86 -28.47 -2.35 -16.24
C ASN A 86 -27.74 -1.22 -16.98
N ASP A 87 -26.84 -1.51 -17.92
CA ASP A 87 -26.25 -0.48 -18.78
C ASP A 87 -27.22 -0.15 -19.94
N PRO A 88 -27.56 1.14 -20.16
CA PRO A 88 -28.54 1.59 -21.16
C PRO A 88 -28.05 1.54 -22.61
#